data_AF-A0A0S7F013-F1
#
_entry.id   AF-A0A0S7F013-F1
#
_cell.length_a   1.000
_cell.length_b   1.000
_cell.length_c   1.000
_cell.angle_alpha   90.00
_cell.angle_beta   90.00
_cell.angle_gamma   90.00
#
_symmetry.space_group_name_H-M   'P 1'
#
loop_
_entity.id
_entity.type
_entity.pdbx_description
1 polymer ?
#
loop_
_entity_poly.entity_id
_entity_poly.type
_entity_poly.pdbx_seq_one_letter_code
_entity_poly.pdbx_strand_id
1 'polypeptide(L)'
;MTQATVELDYGPFKGRKMTLWEIIHSDYLTEEQRLELIRQFRSGKVTIEKLLKIIITIVEEKEAKKKEQSSFKGLRDHVPADTLFDSKIIDKTTFDLLQQGKTTPKKVSENPNVSKYLQGTESIAGIYLEPTKEKMSIYQAMKKKLLRHNTGLSLLEAQAATGFIVDPVKNQCLSVDEAVKAGLVGPELHEKLLSAEKAVTGYKDPFTGKKISLYEAMQKDLILKEHAIPLLQAQMFSGGIIDPVKSHRVPTDVAYQKNIFSKEVAKTLSESSDDNKPFSDPETDENATYKQLKDKCQKDKDTGLYILPLSKPQSPTIVEKTYLYTEEQTQSDLTNTQIDIPIEGLADKPMNLWDVMNSNLLPEHERQKLLEEYRSGKITKERMIIIIIEIMEQREVVIHDSPLSYKTIRRRITIEELYNARIIDLETYNLLKQGKRDIRDIMEMTSVKQYLYGTGCVAGVTTDSSAKISIYQAMKRGFLTVLIMMSL
;
A
#
# COMPACT_ATOMS: atom_id res chain seq x y z
N MET A 1 38.09 12.42 -46.10
CA MET A 1 37.36 11.14 -45.97
C MET A 1 38.29 9.93 -45.89
N THR A 2 39.35 9.85 -46.69
CA THR A 2 40.30 8.71 -46.73
C THR A 2 41.26 8.63 -45.53
N GLN A 3 41.50 9.72 -44.80
CA GLN A 3 42.38 9.75 -43.62
C GLN A 3 41.63 9.75 -42.27
N ALA A 4 40.31 9.90 -42.28
CA ALA A 4 39.51 9.90 -41.06
C ALA A 4 39.11 8.45 -40.73
N THR A 5 39.63 7.91 -39.63
CA THR A 5 39.39 6.53 -39.20
C THR A 5 38.40 6.46 -38.04
N VAL A 6 37.55 5.45 -38.07
CA VAL A 6 36.58 5.10 -37.03
C VAL A 6 36.79 3.64 -36.66
N GLU A 7 36.78 3.36 -35.36
CA GLU A 7 36.69 2.00 -34.87
C GLU A 7 35.23 1.69 -34.62
N LEU A 8 34.73 0.64 -35.27
CA LEU A 8 33.33 0.20 -35.12
C LEU A 8 33.27 -0.88 -34.04
N ASP A 9 32.24 -0.80 -33.17
CA ASP A 9 31.96 -1.82 -32.16
C ASP A 9 31.02 -2.93 -32.66
N TYR A 10 30.63 -2.86 -33.94
CA TYR A 10 29.52 -3.64 -34.52
C TYR A 10 29.85 -4.21 -35.91
N GLY A 11 29.08 -5.22 -36.33
CA GLY A 11 29.17 -5.80 -37.66
C GLY A 11 30.47 -6.58 -37.96
N PRO A 12 30.73 -6.89 -39.25
CA PRO A 12 31.92 -7.61 -39.70
C PRO A 12 33.22 -6.79 -39.53
N PHE A 13 33.10 -5.53 -39.11
CA PHE A 13 34.20 -4.59 -38.93
C PHE A 13 34.52 -4.31 -37.46
N LYS A 14 33.90 -5.06 -36.53
CA LYS A 14 34.11 -4.89 -35.10
C LYS A 14 35.60 -4.97 -34.72
N GLY A 15 36.10 -3.95 -34.01
CA GLY A 15 37.50 -3.89 -33.53
C GLY A 15 38.53 -3.66 -34.64
N ARG A 16 38.10 -3.24 -35.85
CA ARG A 16 38.98 -2.80 -36.93
C ARG A 16 38.87 -1.29 -37.12
N LYS A 17 40.01 -0.61 -37.27
CA LYS A 17 40.05 0.80 -37.67
C LYS A 17 39.74 0.90 -39.15
N MET A 18 38.56 1.42 -39.47
CA MET A 18 38.10 1.65 -40.84
C MET A 18 38.14 3.11 -41.20
N THR A 19 38.47 3.43 -42.44
CA THR A 19 38.31 4.79 -42.96
C THR A 19 36.83 5.09 -43.21
N LEU A 20 36.47 6.36 -43.07
CA LEU A 20 35.11 6.83 -43.36
C LEU A 20 34.70 6.49 -44.81
N TRP A 21 35.66 6.50 -45.73
CA TRP A 21 35.45 6.14 -47.13
C TRP A 21 35.05 4.67 -47.31
N GLU A 22 35.71 3.74 -46.60
CA GLU A 22 35.39 2.32 -46.65
C GLU A 22 34.00 2.02 -46.08
N ILE A 23 33.59 2.73 -45.01
CA ILE A 23 32.24 2.57 -44.45
C ILE A 23 31.18 3.10 -45.42
N ILE A 24 31.41 4.25 -46.05
CA ILE A 24 30.49 4.84 -47.06
C ILE A 24 30.27 3.89 -48.24
N HIS A 25 31.31 3.16 -48.64
CA HIS A 25 31.26 2.22 -49.77
C HIS A 25 30.84 0.80 -49.39
N SER A 26 30.57 0.55 -48.11
CA SER A 26 30.04 -0.73 -47.63
C SER A 26 28.52 -0.87 -47.87
N ASP A 27 27.98 -2.05 -47.57
CA ASP A 27 26.55 -2.39 -47.67
C ASP A 27 25.67 -1.66 -46.62
N TYR A 28 26.28 -0.88 -45.72
CA TYR A 28 25.55 -0.11 -44.72
C TYR A 28 24.78 1.07 -45.31
N LEU A 29 25.15 1.60 -46.48
CA LEU A 29 24.48 2.76 -47.08
C LEU A 29 23.90 2.41 -48.45
N THR A 30 22.68 2.88 -48.72
CA THR A 30 22.13 2.83 -50.08
C THR A 30 22.88 3.79 -50.99
N GLU A 31 22.84 3.54 -52.30
CA GLU A 31 23.39 4.45 -53.33
C GLU A 31 22.90 5.90 -53.14
N GLU A 32 21.61 6.08 -52.84
CA GLU A 32 21.03 7.41 -52.58
C GLU A 32 21.60 8.07 -51.32
N GLN A 33 21.69 7.33 -50.20
CA GLN A 33 22.25 7.83 -48.94
C GLN A 33 23.74 8.19 -49.11
N ARG A 34 24.49 7.35 -49.83
CA ARG A 34 25.90 7.58 -50.16
C ARG A 34 26.08 8.86 -50.97
N LEU A 35 25.31 9.04 -52.04
CA LEU A 35 25.39 10.22 -52.90
C LEU A 35 25.03 11.50 -52.16
N GLU A 36 23.98 11.47 -51.33
CA GLU A 36 23.57 12.64 -50.55
C GLU A 36 24.62 13.02 -49.50
N LEU A 37 25.19 12.06 -48.78
CA LEU A 37 26.26 12.33 -47.80
C LEU A 37 27.52 12.92 -48.45
N ILE A 38 27.92 12.41 -49.62
CA ILE A 38 29.05 12.95 -50.38
C ILE A 38 28.74 14.37 -50.88
N ARG A 39 27.51 14.63 -51.33
CA ARG A 39 27.07 15.96 -51.80
C ARG A 39 27.05 16.98 -50.67
N GLN A 40 26.53 16.61 -49.50
CA GLN A 40 26.49 17.49 -48.33
C GLN A 40 27.88 17.80 -47.78
N PHE A 41 28.81 16.84 -47.83
CA PHE A 41 30.20 17.07 -47.47
C PHE A 41 30.91 17.99 -48.50
N ARG A 42 30.76 17.73 -49.81
CA ARG A 42 31.36 18.57 -50.87
C ARG A 42 30.86 20.01 -50.89
N SER A 43 29.61 20.23 -50.49
CA SER A 43 29.02 21.57 -50.37
C SER A 43 29.39 22.31 -49.07
N GLY A 44 30.18 21.70 -48.19
CA GLY A 44 30.61 22.30 -46.92
C GLY A 44 29.52 22.39 -45.85
N LYS A 45 28.30 21.90 -46.12
CA LYS A 45 27.17 21.94 -45.17
C LYS A 45 27.39 21.04 -43.95
N VAL A 46 28.16 19.96 -44.11
CA VAL A 46 28.41 18.97 -43.06
C VAL A 46 29.91 18.84 -42.81
N THR A 47 30.32 19.07 -41.56
CA THR A 47 31.71 18.87 -41.12
C THR A 47 32.03 17.38 -41.01
N ILE A 48 33.33 17.03 -41.03
CA ILE A 48 33.75 15.63 -40.97
C ILE A 48 33.31 14.94 -39.67
N GLU A 49 33.25 15.66 -38.55
CA GLU A 49 32.77 15.15 -37.26
C GLU A 49 31.27 14.83 -37.27
N LYS A 50 30.45 15.69 -37.89
CA LYS A 50 29.02 15.43 -38.06
C LYS A 50 28.78 14.25 -39.00
N LEU A 51 29.54 14.16 -40.09
CA LEU A 51 29.47 13.05 -41.03
C LEU A 51 29.79 11.72 -40.33
N LEU A 52 30.78 11.72 -39.44
CA LEU A 52 31.19 10.57 -38.64
C LEU A 52 30.08 10.12 -37.69
N LYS A 53 29.43 11.04 -36.97
CA LYS A 53 28.25 10.71 -36.15
C LYS A 53 27.12 10.10 -36.97
N ILE A 54 26.76 10.71 -38.11
CA ILE A 54 25.67 10.21 -38.97
C ILE A 54 25.96 8.79 -39.44
N ILE A 55 27.19 8.51 -39.89
CA ILE A 55 27.58 7.18 -40.37
C ILE A 55 27.55 6.16 -39.24
N ILE A 56 28.07 6.49 -38.05
CA ILE A 56 27.99 5.61 -36.87
C ILE A 56 26.53 5.29 -36.55
N THR A 57 25.66 6.30 -36.49
CA THR A 57 24.23 6.09 -36.22
C THR A 57 23.55 5.21 -37.28
N ILE A 58 23.87 5.37 -38.57
CA ILE A 58 23.32 4.51 -39.64
C ILE A 58 23.81 3.06 -39.48
N VAL A 59 25.10 2.86 -39.20
CA VAL A 59 25.68 1.53 -38.98
C VAL A 59 25.05 0.87 -37.74
N GLU A 60 24.95 1.61 -36.64
CA GLU A 60 24.28 1.17 -35.40
C GLU A 60 22.82 0.81 -35.65
N GLU A 61 22.05 1.66 -36.34
CA GLU A 61 20.65 1.39 -36.66
C GLU A 61 20.48 0.19 -37.59
N LYS A 62 21.35 0.03 -38.60
CA LYS A 62 21.28 -1.13 -39.51
C LYS A 62 21.70 -2.42 -38.81
N GLU A 63 22.74 -2.39 -37.98
CA GLU A 63 23.15 -3.55 -37.17
C GLU A 63 22.10 -3.89 -36.11
N ALA A 64 21.49 -2.89 -35.47
CA ALA A 64 20.37 -3.09 -34.55
C ALA A 64 19.18 -3.73 -35.27
N LYS A 65 18.77 -3.20 -36.43
CA LYS A 65 17.68 -3.79 -37.26
C LYS A 65 18.02 -5.20 -37.73
N LYS A 66 19.27 -5.47 -38.12
CA LYS A 66 19.71 -6.80 -38.56
C LYS A 66 19.70 -7.78 -37.39
N LYS A 67 20.17 -7.38 -36.20
CA LYS A 67 20.06 -8.17 -34.97
C LYS A 67 18.61 -8.41 -34.59
N GLU A 68 17.74 -7.40 -34.64
CA GLU A 68 16.29 -7.54 -34.37
C GLU A 68 15.62 -8.54 -35.32
N GLN A 69 16.06 -8.60 -36.58
CA GLN A 69 15.54 -9.55 -37.57
C GLN A 69 16.09 -10.96 -37.39
N SER A 70 17.31 -11.12 -36.87
CA SER A 70 17.99 -12.41 -36.69
C SER A 70 17.92 -12.97 -35.27
N SER A 71 17.33 -12.25 -34.31
CA SER A 71 17.26 -12.64 -32.90
C SER A 71 15.84 -12.60 -32.35
N PHE A 72 15.64 -13.32 -31.26
CA PHE A 72 14.37 -13.39 -30.54
C PHE A 72 14.28 -12.28 -29.52
N LYS A 73 13.09 -11.72 -29.30
CA LYS A 73 12.85 -10.78 -28.20
C LYS A 73 12.75 -11.56 -26.88
N GLY A 74 13.73 -11.40 -26.00
CA GLY A 74 13.75 -11.98 -24.65
C GLY A 74 13.05 -11.11 -23.61
N LEU A 75 13.47 -11.25 -22.36
CA LEU A 75 12.92 -10.55 -21.20
C LEU A 75 13.36 -9.09 -21.12
N ARG A 76 14.66 -8.82 -21.32
CA ARG A 76 15.25 -7.47 -21.31
C ARG A 76 16.13 -7.21 -22.53
N ASP A 77 16.71 -8.25 -23.10
CA ASP A 77 17.62 -8.19 -24.25
C ASP A 77 17.19 -9.17 -25.34
N HIS A 78 17.82 -9.02 -26.50
CA HIS A 78 17.66 -9.94 -27.62
C HIS A 78 18.42 -11.25 -27.41
N VAL A 79 17.80 -12.36 -27.79
CA VAL A 79 18.32 -13.73 -27.60
C VAL A 79 18.68 -14.32 -28.96
N PRO A 80 19.94 -14.71 -29.20
CA PRO A 80 20.34 -15.34 -30.46
C PRO A 80 19.83 -16.79 -30.53
N ALA A 81 19.66 -17.28 -31.76
CA ALA A 81 19.18 -18.65 -32.01
C ALA A 81 20.10 -19.72 -31.38
N ASP A 82 21.42 -19.50 -31.40
CA ASP A 82 22.40 -20.42 -30.82
C ASP A 82 22.14 -20.67 -29.33
N THR A 83 21.78 -19.61 -28.59
CA THR A 83 21.51 -19.71 -27.15
C THR A 83 20.23 -20.51 -26.87
N LEU A 84 19.21 -20.42 -27.73
CA LEU A 84 18.00 -21.24 -27.60
C LEU A 84 18.25 -22.70 -27.93
N PHE A 85 19.12 -22.97 -28.91
CA PHE A 85 19.54 -24.32 -29.27
C PHE A 85 20.38 -24.97 -28.16
N ASP A 86 21.37 -24.26 -27.63
CA ASP A 86 22.20 -24.69 -26.50
C ASP A 86 21.35 -24.98 -25.25
N SER A 87 20.26 -24.23 -25.08
CA SER A 87 19.32 -24.40 -23.98
C SER A 87 18.21 -25.41 -24.28
N LYS A 88 18.31 -26.17 -25.38
CA LYS A 88 17.36 -27.21 -25.81
C LYS A 88 15.90 -26.73 -25.94
N ILE A 89 15.71 -25.43 -26.20
CA ILE A 89 14.38 -24.82 -26.37
C ILE A 89 13.89 -25.02 -27.81
N ILE A 90 14.81 -24.95 -28.77
CA ILE A 90 14.56 -25.28 -30.18
C ILE A 90 15.36 -26.51 -30.55
N ASP A 91 14.81 -27.30 -31.47
CA ASP A 91 15.46 -28.49 -32.00
C ASP A 91 16.43 -28.13 -33.13
N LYS A 92 17.27 -29.10 -33.51
CA LYS A 92 18.27 -28.92 -34.57
C LYS A 92 17.62 -28.55 -35.90
N THR A 93 16.44 -29.09 -36.23
CA THR A 93 15.79 -28.77 -37.52
C THR A 93 15.34 -27.32 -37.57
N THR A 94 14.72 -26.81 -36.50
CA THR A 94 14.30 -25.40 -36.43
C THR A 94 15.53 -24.47 -36.44
N PHE A 95 16.60 -24.84 -35.75
CA PHE A 95 17.85 -24.08 -35.74
C PHE A 95 18.48 -24.00 -37.14
N ASP A 96 18.59 -25.12 -37.85
CA ASP A 96 19.15 -25.15 -39.21
C ASP A 96 18.28 -24.32 -40.19
N LEU A 97 16.95 -24.34 -40.04
CA LEU A 97 16.04 -23.51 -40.82
C LEU A 97 16.21 -22.01 -40.56
N LEU A 98 16.51 -21.62 -39.32
CA LEU A 98 16.81 -20.23 -38.95
C LEU A 98 18.15 -19.78 -39.54
N GLN A 99 19.18 -20.63 -39.48
CA GLN A 99 20.50 -20.34 -40.06
C GLN A 99 20.44 -20.23 -41.60
N GLN A 100 19.59 -21.03 -42.24
CA GLN A 100 19.34 -20.99 -43.69
C GLN A 100 18.40 -19.84 -44.12
N GLY A 101 17.84 -19.06 -43.18
CA GLY A 101 16.90 -17.97 -43.46
C GLY A 101 15.55 -18.42 -44.02
N LYS A 102 15.21 -19.71 -43.92
CA LYS A 102 13.92 -20.28 -44.41
C LYS A 102 12.76 -19.97 -43.46
N THR A 103 13.05 -19.72 -42.19
CA THR A 103 12.08 -19.28 -41.19
C THR A 103 12.62 -18.07 -40.44
N THR A 104 11.74 -17.27 -39.84
CA THR A 104 12.12 -16.06 -39.10
C THR A 104 11.98 -16.29 -37.59
N PRO A 105 12.79 -15.62 -36.75
CA PRO A 105 12.64 -15.66 -35.29
C PRO A 105 11.23 -15.29 -34.82
N LYS A 106 10.57 -14.34 -35.51
CA LYS A 106 9.18 -13.96 -35.23
C LYS A 106 8.22 -15.14 -35.35
N LYS A 107 8.27 -15.87 -36.47
CA LYS A 107 7.41 -17.05 -36.69
C LYS A 107 7.67 -18.17 -35.70
N VAL A 108 8.94 -18.41 -35.34
CA VAL A 108 9.30 -19.43 -34.35
C VAL A 108 8.85 -19.01 -32.94
N SER A 109 8.88 -17.71 -32.63
CA SER A 109 8.43 -17.16 -31.34
C SER A 109 6.92 -17.21 -31.13
N GLU A 110 6.12 -17.39 -32.19
CA GLU A 110 4.66 -17.59 -32.09
C GLU A 110 4.32 -18.97 -31.51
N ASN A 111 5.24 -19.95 -31.57
CA ASN A 111 5.03 -21.26 -31.00
C ASN A 111 4.99 -21.16 -29.46
N PRO A 112 3.90 -21.58 -28.78
CA PRO A 112 3.78 -21.55 -27.32
C PRO A 112 4.91 -22.27 -26.57
N ASN A 113 5.49 -23.31 -27.18
CA ASN A 113 6.58 -24.06 -26.56
C ASN A 113 7.89 -23.28 -26.50
N VAL A 114 8.07 -22.28 -27.36
CA VAL A 114 9.24 -21.39 -27.40
C VAL A 114 8.93 -20.07 -26.70
N SER A 115 7.75 -19.50 -26.93
CA SER A 115 7.35 -18.20 -26.38
C SER A 115 7.35 -18.18 -24.85
N LYS A 116 6.99 -19.30 -24.20
CA LYS A 116 7.04 -19.47 -22.74
C LYS A 116 8.44 -19.25 -22.17
N TYR A 117 9.49 -19.57 -22.93
CA TYR A 117 10.87 -19.36 -22.48
C TYR A 117 11.39 -17.95 -22.78
N LEU A 118 10.82 -17.26 -23.77
CA LEU A 118 11.24 -15.92 -24.15
C LEU A 118 10.57 -14.83 -23.30
N GLN A 119 9.24 -14.80 -23.28
CA GLN A 119 8.47 -13.72 -22.64
C GLN A 119 7.68 -14.21 -21.43
N GLY A 120 7.27 -15.48 -21.43
CA GLY A 120 6.60 -16.18 -20.32
C GLY A 120 5.21 -15.63 -20.03
N THR A 121 4.21 -16.38 -20.49
CA THR A 121 2.79 -16.03 -20.40
C THR A 121 2.07 -16.81 -19.29
N GLU A 122 2.83 -17.44 -18.40
CA GLU A 122 2.31 -18.39 -17.41
C GLU A 122 2.29 -17.85 -15.98
N SER A 123 2.60 -16.57 -15.77
CA SER A 123 2.46 -15.94 -14.47
C SER A 123 1.00 -15.58 -14.18
N ILE A 124 0.64 -15.50 -12.90
CA ILE A 124 -0.68 -15.01 -12.46
C ILE A 124 -0.74 -13.52 -12.81
N ALA A 125 -1.54 -13.16 -13.81
CA ALA A 125 -1.58 -11.83 -14.41
C ALA A 125 -2.50 -10.84 -13.68
N GLY A 126 -3.52 -11.35 -12.97
CA GLY A 126 -4.52 -10.50 -12.34
C GLY A 126 -5.58 -11.26 -11.57
N ILE A 127 -6.63 -10.54 -11.19
CA ILE A 127 -7.76 -11.05 -10.42
C ILE A 127 -9.03 -10.95 -11.27
N TYR A 128 -9.87 -11.98 -11.20
CA TYR A 128 -11.21 -12.00 -11.77
C TYR A 128 -12.23 -12.05 -10.65
N LEU A 129 -13.01 -10.98 -10.49
CA LEU A 129 -14.06 -10.89 -9.48
C LEU A 129 -15.33 -11.56 -10.02
N GLU A 130 -15.70 -12.72 -9.50
CA GLU A 130 -16.80 -13.52 -10.04
C GLU A 130 -18.17 -12.83 -9.98
N PRO A 131 -18.56 -12.16 -8.86
CA PRO A 131 -19.87 -11.52 -8.76
C PRO A 131 -20.10 -10.42 -9.80
N THR A 132 -19.07 -9.64 -10.13
CA THR A 132 -19.15 -8.52 -11.08
C THR A 132 -18.65 -8.90 -12.47
N LYS A 133 -18.06 -10.09 -12.63
CA LYS A 133 -17.36 -10.56 -13.83
C LYS A 133 -16.30 -9.58 -14.32
N GLU A 134 -15.67 -8.86 -13.40
CA GLU A 134 -14.67 -7.85 -13.69
C GLU A 134 -13.27 -8.45 -13.61
N LYS A 135 -12.46 -8.30 -14.68
CA LYS A 135 -11.02 -8.59 -14.64
C LYS A 135 -10.23 -7.32 -14.34
N MET A 136 -9.24 -7.42 -13.46
CA MET A 136 -8.39 -6.29 -13.07
C MET A 136 -6.97 -6.72 -12.73
N SER A 137 -6.04 -5.75 -12.74
CA SER A 137 -4.68 -5.98 -12.27
C SER A 137 -4.65 -6.23 -10.75
N ILE A 138 -3.59 -6.88 -10.28
CA ILE A 138 -3.38 -7.17 -8.86
C ILE A 138 -3.33 -5.89 -8.03
N TYR A 139 -2.65 -4.85 -8.54
CA TYR A 139 -2.58 -3.55 -7.88
C TYR A 139 -3.94 -2.84 -7.78
N GLN A 140 -4.77 -2.92 -8.83
CA GLN A 140 -6.14 -2.40 -8.77
C GLN A 140 -6.99 -3.15 -7.74
N ALA A 141 -6.84 -4.48 -7.64
CA ALA A 141 -7.52 -5.27 -6.62
C ALA A 141 -7.10 -4.87 -5.19
N MET A 142 -5.81 -4.55 -4.98
CA MET A 142 -5.33 -3.99 -3.70
C MET A 142 -5.95 -2.62 -3.41
N LYS A 143 -6.00 -1.71 -4.39
CA LYS A 143 -6.62 -0.37 -4.22
C LYS A 143 -8.11 -0.44 -3.91
N LYS A 144 -8.82 -1.40 -4.52
CA LYS A 144 -10.24 -1.69 -4.24
C LYS A 144 -10.45 -2.46 -2.92
N LYS A 145 -9.41 -2.75 -2.15
CA LYS A 145 -9.44 -3.55 -0.92
C LYS A 145 -10.04 -4.96 -1.12
N LEU A 146 -9.91 -5.50 -2.33
CA LEU A 146 -10.29 -6.89 -2.63
C LEU A 146 -9.19 -7.87 -2.20
N LEU A 147 -7.93 -7.42 -2.18
CA LEU A 147 -6.78 -8.15 -1.68
C LEU A 147 -6.14 -7.42 -0.50
N ARG A 148 -5.61 -8.19 0.46
CA ARG A 148 -4.72 -7.64 1.48
C ARG A 148 -3.45 -7.10 0.84
N HIS A 149 -2.83 -6.12 1.52
CA HIS A 149 -1.59 -5.52 1.05
C HIS A 149 -0.48 -6.56 0.84
N ASN A 150 -0.24 -7.44 1.81
CA ASN A 150 0.83 -8.45 1.72
C ASN A 150 0.57 -9.47 0.61
N THR A 151 -0.65 -10.01 0.51
CA THR A 151 -1.04 -10.94 -0.56
C THR A 151 -0.81 -10.33 -1.94
N GLY A 152 -1.30 -9.11 -2.16
CA GLY A 152 -1.15 -8.41 -3.44
C GLY A 152 0.30 -8.06 -3.75
N LEU A 153 1.08 -7.64 -2.74
CA LEU A 153 2.50 -7.35 -2.89
C LEU A 153 3.29 -8.60 -3.30
N SER A 154 3.10 -9.73 -2.62
CA SER A 154 3.80 -10.98 -2.94
C SER A 154 3.51 -11.47 -4.36
N LEU A 155 2.26 -11.32 -4.84
CA LEU A 155 1.91 -11.66 -6.22
C LEU A 155 2.53 -10.69 -7.24
N LEU A 156 2.62 -9.39 -6.92
CA LEU A 156 3.31 -8.41 -7.78
C LEU A 156 4.82 -8.64 -7.81
N GLU A 157 5.44 -9.00 -6.68
CA GLU A 157 6.85 -9.40 -6.62
C GLU A 157 7.10 -10.66 -7.47
N ALA A 158 6.19 -11.62 -7.44
CA ALA A 158 6.23 -12.79 -8.34
C ALA A 158 6.13 -12.38 -9.81
N GLN A 159 5.27 -11.43 -10.19
CA GLN A 159 5.24 -10.89 -11.56
C GLN A 159 6.57 -10.23 -11.96
N ALA A 160 7.09 -9.34 -11.12
CA ALA A 160 8.37 -8.66 -11.35
C ALA A 160 9.53 -9.66 -11.51
N ALA A 161 9.59 -10.68 -10.66
CA ALA A 161 10.63 -11.70 -10.69
C ALA A 161 10.47 -12.73 -11.81
N THR A 162 9.26 -12.86 -12.37
CA THR A 162 9.01 -13.76 -13.50
C THR A 162 9.17 -13.07 -14.83
N GLY A 163 9.21 -11.74 -14.91
CA GLY A 163 9.60 -11.04 -16.13
C GLY A 163 9.01 -9.65 -16.26
N PHE A 164 7.72 -9.49 -16.00
CA PHE A 164 7.00 -8.25 -16.29
C PHE A 164 5.84 -8.07 -15.32
N ILE A 165 5.52 -6.81 -15.03
CA ILE A 165 4.22 -6.47 -14.46
C ILE A 165 3.18 -6.51 -15.57
N VAL A 166 2.06 -7.19 -15.31
CA VAL A 166 1.06 -7.48 -16.34
C VAL A 166 -0.20 -6.65 -16.14
N ASP A 167 -0.67 -6.02 -17.22
CA ASP A 167 -2.01 -5.45 -17.32
C ASP A 167 -2.92 -6.45 -18.05
N PRO A 168 -3.81 -7.18 -17.35
CA PRO A 168 -4.69 -8.17 -17.96
C PRO A 168 -5.83 -7.57 -18.77
N VAL A 169 -6.10 -6.26 -18.64
CA VAL A 169 -7.15 -5.56 -19.39
C VAL A 169 -6.61 -5.09 -20.73
N LYS A 170 -5.41 -4.50 -20.74
CA LYS A 170 -4.74 -4.03 -21.96
C LYS A 170 -3.87 -5.08 -22.64
N ASN A 171 -3.70 -6.24 -22.00
CA ASN A 171 -2.78 -7.30 -22.42
C ASN A 171 -1.34 -6.78 -22.64
N GLN A 172 -0.84 -6.00 -21.67
CA GLN A 172 0.49 -5.40 -21.72
C GLN A 172 1.40 -6.01 -20.66
N CYS A 173 2.64 -6.24 -21.04
CA CYS A 173 3.71 -6.67 -20.15
C CYS A 173 4.76 -5.55 -20.11
N LEU A 174 4.96 -4.96 -18.93
CA LEU A 174 5.82 -3.80 -18.73
C LEU A 174 6.93 -4.13 -17.72
N SER A 175 8.10 -3.51 -17.87
CA SER A 175 9.09 -3.47 -16.80
C SER A 175 8.54 -2.70 -15.59
N VAL A 176 9.18 -2.84 -14.42
CA VAL A 176 8.71 -2.16 -13.20
C VAL A 176 8.67 -0.64 -13.39
N ASP A 177 9.71 -0.05 -13.99
CA ASP A 177 9.78 1.38 -14.26
C ASP A 177 8.68 1.86 -15.23
N GLU A 178 8.41 1.08 -16.28
CA GLU A 178 7.35 1.38 -17.24
C GLU A 178 5.96 1.25 -16.61
N ALA A 179 5.76 0.23 -15.77
CA ALA A 179 4.50 0.01 -15.07
C ALA A 179 4.16 1.16 -14.11
N VAL A 180 5.16 1.72 -13.41
CA VAL A 180 4.98 2.91 -12.56
C VAL A 180 4.66 4.14 -13.41
N LYS A 181 5.40 4.37 -14.50
CA LYS A 181 5.14 5.48 -15.43
C LYS A 181 3.75 5.41 -16.07
N ALA A 182 3.27 4.20 -16.36
CA ALA A 182 1.95 3.96 -16.93
C ALA A 182 0.82 3.97 -15.87
N GLY A 183 1.14 4.08 -14.57
CA GLY A 183 0.19 4.04 -13.47
C GLY A 183 -0.45 2.66 -13.23
N LEU A 184 0.15 1.58 -13.79
CA LEU A 184 -0.28 0.20 -13.54
C LEU A 184 0.05 -0.23 -12.10
N VAL A 185 1.15 0.30 -11.56
CA VAL A 185 1.55 0.15 -10.15
C VAL A 185 1.90 1.53 -9.60
N GLY A 186 1.63 1.77 -8.32
CA GLY A 186 1.96 3.03 -7.69
C GLY A 186 3.42 3.12 -7.24
N PRO A 187 3.94 4.35 -7.11
CA PRO A 187 5.33 4.60 -6.74
C PRO A 187 5.69 4.04 -5.36
N GLU A 188 4.71 3.81 -4.47
CA GLU A 188 4.94 3.25 -3.14
C GLU A 188 5.49 1.82 -3.15
N LEU A 189 5.32 1.08 -4.26
CA LEU A 189 5.83 -0.28 -4.41
C LEU A 189 7.11 -0.34 -5.26
N HIS A 190 7.57 0.78 -5.81
CA HIS A 190 8.63 0.82 -6.83
C HIS A 190 9.92 0.14 -6.38
N GLU A 191 10.47 0.54 -5.23
CA GLU A 191 11.71 -0.02 -4.66
C GLU A 191 11.61 -1.54 -4.40
N LYS A 192 10.48 -1.99 -3.84
CA LYS A 192 10.26 -3.42 -3.54
C LYS A 192 10.19 -4.25 -4.81
N LEU A 193 9.43 -3.79 -5.81
CA LEU A 193 9.30 -4.49 -7.08
C LEU A 193 10.59 -4.45 -7.89
N LEU A 194 11.36 -3.36 -7.84
CA LEU A 194 12.67 -3.27 -8.48
C LEU A 194 13.66 -4.26 -7.85
N SER A 195 13.57 -4.48 -6.53
CA SER A 195 14.35 -5.53 -5.86
C SER A 195 13.97 -6.92 -6.37
N ALA A 196 12.68 -7.22 -6.54
CA ALA A 196 12.22 -8.49 -7.12
C ALA A 196 12.61 -8.64 -8.60
N GLU A 197 12.57 -7.56 -9.39
CA GLU A 197 12.96 -7.54 -10.81
C GLU A 197 14.46 -7.86 -11.02
N LYS A 198 15.31 -7.74 -9.98
CA LYS A 198 16.70 -8.25 -10.03
C LYS A 198 16.78 -9.76 -10.26
N ALA A 199 15.73 -10.52 -9.97
CA ALA A 199 15.66 -11.92 -10.35
C ALA A 199 15.65 -12.14 -11.88
N VAL A 200 15.27 -11.11 -12.65
CA VAL A 200 15.27 -11.10 -14.12
C VAL A 200 16.50 -10.40 -14.67
N THR A 201 16.83 -9.22 -14.14
CA THR A 201 17.94 -8.40 -14.63
C THR A 201 19.31 -8.85 -14.12
N GLY A 202 19.31 -9.67 -13.06
CA GLY A 202 20.48 -10.28 -12.42
C GLY A 202 21.05 -9.47 -11.26
N TYR A 203 21.63 -10.18 -10.30
CA TYR A 203 22.32 -9.60 -9.15
C TYR A 203 23.78 -9.33 -9.49
N LYS A 204 24.35 -8.24 -8.98
CA LYS A 204 25.77 -7.96 -9.16
C LYS A 204 26.55 -8.58 -8.01
N ASP A 205 27.43 -9.52 -8.31
CA ASP A 205 28.34 -10.13 -7.35
C ASP A 205 29.35 -9.06 -6.86
N PRO A 206 29.40 -8.74 -5.54
CA PRO A 206 30.31 -7.74 -5.01
C PRO A 206 31.80 -8.07 -5.22
N PHE A 207 32.15 -9.37 -5.30
CA PHE A 207 33.55 -9.80 -5.40
C PHE A 207 34.04 -9.85 -6.83
N THR A 208 33.19 -10.28 -7.77
CA THR A 208 33.59 -10.46 -9.18
C THR A 208 33.08 -9.37 -10.11
N GLY A 209 32.11 -8.57 -9.66
CA GLY A 209 31.39 -7.60 -10.48
C GLY A 209 30.48 -8.21 -11.53
N LYS A 210 30.42 -9.54 -11.64
CA LYS A 210 29.63 -10.26 -12.64
C LYS A 210 28.16 -10.29 -12.26
N LYS A 211 27.31 -10.37 -13.28
CA LYS A 211 25.88 -10.61 -13.13
C LYS A 211 25.65 -12.10 -12.83
N ILE A 212 24.91 -12.39 -11.76
CA ILE A 212 24.57 -13.74 -11.29
C ILE A 212 23.06 -13.92 -11.18
N SER A 213 22.61 -15.17 -11.22
CA SER A 213 21.21 -15.56 -11.07
C SER A 213 20.66 -15.37 -9.65
N LEU A 214 19.34 -15.40 -9.52
CA LEU A 214 18.66 -15.38 -8.21
C LEU A 214 19.11 -16.53 -7.31
N TYR A 215 19.27 -17.74 -7.87
CA TYR A 215 19.74 -18.90 -7.12
C TYR A 215 21.17 -18.72 -6.63
N GLU A 216 22.08 -18.26 -7.49
CA GLU A 216 23.47 -17.98 -7.10
C GLU A 216 23.56 -16.88 -6.03
N ALA A 217 22.74 -15.83 -6.16
CA ALA A 217 22.67 -14.78 -5.15
C ALA A 217 22.20 -15.33 -3.79
N MET A 218 21.23 -16.25 -3.80
CA MET A 218 20.76 -16.94 -2.59
C MET A 218 21.85 -17.85 -1.99
N GLN A 219 22.62 -18.56 -2.82
CA GLN A 219 23.73 -19.41 -2.34
C GLN A 219 24.90 -18.62 -1.76
N LYS A 220 25.08 -17.37 -2.22
CA LYS A 220 26.11 -16.45 -1.74
C LYS A 220 25.61 -15.53 -0.61
N ASP A 221 24.43 -15.80 -0.05
CA ASP A 221 23.78 -15.01 1.00
C ASP A 221 23.62 -13.51 0.66
N LEU A 222 23.57 -13.16 -0.63
CA LEU A 222 23.28 -11.79 -1.09
C LEU A 222 21.79 -11.46 -0.99
N ILE A 223 20.96 -12.49 -0.94
CA ILE A 223 19.52 -12.42 -0.68
C ILE A 223 19.13 -13.52 0.29
N LEU A 224 18.32 -13.18 1.30
CA LEU A 224 17.82 -14.14 2.27
C LEU A 224 16.94 -15.20 1.57
N LYS A 225 17.05 -16.45 2.04
CA LYS A 225 16.30 -17.58 1.48
C LYS A 225 14.79 -17.33 1.49
N GLU A 226 14.26 -16.73 2.56
CA GLU A 226 12.84 -16.37 2.70
C GLU A 226 12.31 -15.45 1.59
N HIS A 227 13.16 -14.58 1.03
CA HIS A 227 12.80 -13.71 -0.08
C HIS A 227 13.09 -14.35 -1.45
N ALA A 228 14.11 -15.20 -1.55
CA ALA A 228 14.48 -15.83 -2.82
C ALA A 228 13.58 -17.02 -3.19
N ILE A 229 13.17 -17.83 -2.22
CA ILE A 229 12.34 -19.02 -2.41
C ILE A 229 10.99 -18.73 -3.11
N PRO A 230 10.20 -17.72 -2.70
CA PRO A 230 8.96 -17.36 -3.38
C PRO A 230 9.17 -17.02 -4.86
N LEU A 231 10.25 -16.27 -5.15
CA LEU A 231 10.57 -15.83 -6.51
C LEU A 231 11.08 -16.99 -7.38
N LEU A 232 11.90 -17.89 -6.83
CA LEU A 232 12.33 -19.12 -7.50
C LEU A 232 11.15 -20.04 -7.80
N GLN A 233 10.22 -20.18 -6.85
CA GLN A 233 8.99 -20.95 -7.03
C GLN A 233 8.14 -20.36 -8.16
N ALA A 234 7.97 -19.03 -8.18
CA ALA A 234 7.25 -18.35 -9.25
C ALA A 234 7.91 -18.59 -10.62
N GLN A 235 9.23 -18.45 -10.74
CA GLN A 235 9.96 -18.73 -11.99
C GLN A 235 9.79 -20.19 -12.46
N MET A 236 10.01 -21.15 -11.56
CA MET A 236 9.92 -22.58 -11.87
C MET A 236 8.55 -22.97 -12.41
N PHE A 237 7.47 -22.42 -11.84
CA PHE A 237 6.09 -22.72 -12.24
C PHE A 237 5.50 -21.74 -13.26
N SER A 238 6.26 -20.77 -13.78
CA SER A 238 5.80 -19.82 -14.83
C SER A 238 6.59 -19.91 -16.13
N GLY A 239 7.19 -21.08 -16.39
CA GLY A 239 7.82 -21.43 -17.66
C GLY A 239 9.25 -21.95 -17.52
N GLY A 240 9.98 -21.57 -16.46
CA GLY A 240 11.35 -22.02 -16.22
C GLY A 240 12.20 -21.01 -15.46
N ILE A 241 13.41 -21.41 -15.11
CA ILE A 241 14.36 -20.57 -14.35
C ILE A 241 14.95 -19.52 -15.27
N ILE A 242 15.08 -18.27 -14.80
CA ILE A 242 15.60 -17.17 -15.62
C ILE A 242 17.13 -17.17 -15.60
N ASP A 243 17.74 -17.12 -16.79
CA ASP A 243 19.14 -16.78 -16.99
C ASP A 243 19.24 -15.27 -17.24
N PRO A 244 19.70 -14.47 -16.26
CA PRO A 244 19.71 -13.02 -16.38
C PRO A 244 20.81 -12.49 -17.31
N VAL A 245 21.79 -13.33 -17.68
CA VAL A 245 22.85 -12.98 -18.62
C VAL A 245 22.39 -13.19 -20.06
N LYS A 246 21.59 -14.24 -20.29
CA LYS A 246 21.03 -14.57 -21.60
C LYS A 246 19.61 -14.07 -21.81
N SER A 247 19.03 -13.39 -20.82
CA SER A 247 17.74 -12.69 -20.89
C SER A 247 16.56 -13.57 -21.34
N HIS A 248 16.56 -14.86 -20.98
CA HIS A 248 15.47 -15.79 -21.26
C HIS A 248 15.38 -16.85 -20.15
N ARG A 249 14.26 -17.57 -20.11
CA ARG A 249 14.05 -18.71 -19.22
C ARG A 249 14.64 -19.97 -19.83
N VAL A 250 15.18 -20.84 -19.00
CA VAL A 250 15.65 -22.16 -19.39
C VAL A 250 14.81 -23.26 -18.72
N PRO A 251 14.67 -24.42 -19.37
CA PRO A 251 14.16 -25.63 -18.74
C PRO A 251 14.92 -25.97 -17.44
N THR A 252 14.26 -26.63 -16.49
CA THR A 252 14.85 -26.95 -15.17
C THR A 252 16.06 -27.89 -15.27
N ASP A 253 16.04 -28.85 -16.18
CA ASP A 253 17.16 -29.76 -16.45
C ASP A 253 18.40 -29.01 -16.97
N VAL A 254 18.18 -28.03 -17.85
CA VAL A 254 19.23 -27.15 -18.37
C VAL A 254 19.73 -26.20 -17.28
N ALA A 255 18.83 -25.70 -16.43
CA ALA A 255 19.20 -24.85 -15.29
C ALA A 255 20.19 -25.55 -14.33
N TYR A 256 19.99 -26.87 -14.09
CA TYR A 256 20.93 -27.67 -13.30
C TYR A 256 22.30 -27.75 -13.96
N GLN A 257 22.36 -27.98 -15.28
CA GLN A 257 23.61 -28.09 -16.03
C GLN A 257 24.39 -26.77 -16.03
N LYS A 258 23.68 -25.64 -16.02
CA LYS A 258 24.24 -24.29 -15.95
C LYS A 258 24.57 -23.82 -14.53
N ASN A 259 24.29 -24.63 -13.50
CA ASN A 259 24.45 -24.28 -12.08
C ASN A 259 23.69 -23.01 -11.62
N ILE A 260 22.66 -22.60 -12.37
CA ILE A 260 21.78 -21.47 -11.99
C ILE A 260 20.52 -21.95 -11.24
N PHE A 261 20.44 -23.25 -10.96
CA PHE A 261 19.42 -23.87 -10.12
C PHE A 261 19.90 -25.25 -9.65
N SER A 262 19.30 -25.83 -8.61
CA SER A 262 19.67 -27.17 -8.11
C SER A 262 18.49 -28.12 -7.97
N LYS A 263 18.77 -29.42 -8.15
CA LYS A 263 17.77 -30.49 -8.01
C LYS A 263 17.20 -30.57 -6.59
N GLU A 264 18.04 -30.30 -5.59
CA GLU A 264 17.64 -30.29 -4.18
C GLU A 264 16.61 -29.20 -3.92
N VAL A 265 16.87 -27.96 -4.33
CA VAL A 265 15.92 -26.86 -4.19
C VAL A 265 14.66 -27.12 -5.01
N ALA A 266 14.78 -27.64 -6.23
CA ALA A 266 13.60 -27.97 -7.04
C ALA A 266 12.69 -29.00 -6.35
N LYS A 267 13.28 -30.00 -5.68
CA LYS A 267 12.54 -31.00 -4.90
C LYS A 267 11.82 -30.34 -3.72
N THR A 268 12.53 -29.53 -2.94
CA THR A 268 11.95 -28.77 -1.82
C THR A 268 10.78 -27.89 -2.27
N LEU A 269 10.94 -27.14 -3.37
CA LEU A 269 9.89 -26.27 -3.93
C LEU A 269 8.69 -27.03 -4.50
N SER A 270 8.85 -28.31 -4.81
CA SER A 270 7.78 -29.18 -5.33
C SER A 270 7.02 -29.89 -4.21
N GLU A 271 7.63 -30.03 -3.04
CA GLU A 271 7.02 -30.66 -1.86
C GLU A 271 6.02 -29.70 -1.21
N SER A 272 4.83 -30.21 -0.88
CA SER A 272 3.79 -29.45 -0.16
C SER A 272 3.99 -29.54 1.35
N SER A 273 5.11 -29.03 1.86
CA SER A 273 5.31 -28.80 3.30
C SER A 273 4.83 -27.38 3.69
N ASP A 274 4.51 -27.17 4.96
CA ASP A 274 4.06 -25.85 5.42
C ASP A 274 5.16 -24.78 5.31
N ASP A 275 6.43 -25.19 5.44
CA ASP A 275 7.58 -24.30 5.30
C ASP A 275 7.80 -23.75 3.87
N ASN A 276 7.15 -24.34 2.85
CA ASN A 276 7.33 -24.01 1.43
C ASN A 276 6.11 -23.35 0.78
N LYS A 277 5.22 -22.77 1.60
CA LYS A 277 4.01 -22.06 1.16
C LYS A 277 4.14 -20.53 1.38
N PRO A 278 4.93 -19.83 0.56
CA PRO A 278 5.23 -18.42 0.78
C PRO A 278 4.11 -17.46 0.37
N PHE A 279 3.07 -17.94 -0.30
CA PHE A 279 1.93 -17.13 -0.71
C PHE A 279 0.72 -17.39 0.19
N SER A 280 -0.27 -16.52 0.13
CA SER A 280 -1.56 -16.70 0.80
C SER A 280 -2.66 -16.77 -0.25
N ASP A 281 -3.56 -17.74 -0.11
CA ASP A 281 -4.73 -17.85 -0.96
C ASP A 281 -5.75 -16.75 -0.60
N PRO A 282 -6.12 -15.86 -1.53
CA PRO A 282 -7.07 -14.79 -1.25
C PRO A 282 -8.49 -15.25 -0.88
N GLU A 283 -8.89 -16.47 -1.25
CA GLU A 283 -10.24 -17.00 -1.02
C GLU A 283 -10.34 -17.72 0.33
N THR A 284 -9.31 -18.49 0.70
CA THR A 284 -9.29 -19.30 1.93
C THR A 284 -8.46 -18.70 3.07
N ASP A 285 -7.63 -17.70 2.79
CA ASP A 285 -6.63 -17.12 3.70
C ASP A 285 -5.58 -18.13 4.22
N GLU A 286 -5.49 -19.32 3.61
CA GLU A 286 -4.49 -20.33 3.94
C GLU A 286 -3.18 -20.08 3.20
N ASN A 287 -2.06 -20.51 3.77
CA ASN A 287 -0.77 -20.49 3.09
C ASN A 287 -0.82 -21.43 1.87
N ALA A 288 -0.26 -20.98 0.75
CA ALA A 288 -0.25 -21.69 -0.51
C ALA A 288 1.11 -21.57 -1.23
N THR A 289 1.42 -22.56 -2.06
CA THR A 289 2.51 -22.46 -3.03
C THR A 289 2.05 -21.69 -4.27
N TYR A 290 3.01 -21.12 -5.01
CA TYR A 290 2.69 -20.47 -6.28
C TYR A 290 2.00 -21.43 -7.27
N LYS A 291 2.40 -22.71 -7.26
CA LYS A 291 1.77 -23.76 -8.08
C LYS A 291 0.30 -23.92 -7.74
N GLN A 292 -0.04 -24.02 -6.45
CA GLN A 292 -1.41 -24.17 -5.99
C GLN A 292 -2.28 -22.97 -6.41
N LEU A 293 -1.76 -21.75 -6.31
CA LEU A 293 -2.48 -20.55 -6.77
C LEU A 293 -2.64 -20.55 -8.29
N LYS A 294 -1.60 -20.92 -9.06
CA LYS A 294 -1.66 -21.00 -10.51
C LYS A 294 -2.65 -22.08 -10.98
N ASP A 295 -2.70 -23.24 -10.32
CA ASP A 295 -3.61 -24.33 -10.65
C ASP A 295 -5.09 -23.95 -10.42
N LYS A 296 -5.36 -22.98 -9.53
CA LYS A 296 -6.70 -22.38 -9.32
C LYS A 296 -7.02 -21.28 -10.35
N CYS A 297 -6.04 -20.77 -11.09
CA CYS A 297 -6.29 -19.72 -12.07
C CYS A 297 -7.04 -20.24 -13.29
N GLN A 298 -7.93 -19.41 -13.81
CA GLN A 298 -8.55 -19.63 -15.11
C GLN A 298 -7.76 -18.92 -16.21
N LYS A 299 -7.70 -19.53 -17.39
CA LYS A 299 -7.07 -18.92 -18.56
C LYS A 299 -8.08 -18.00 -19.24
N ASP A 300 -7.78 -16.71 -19.29
CA ASP A 300 -8.61 -15.71 -19.98
C ASP A 300 -8.69 -16.04 -21.47
N LYS A 301 -9.91 -16.06 -22.02
CA LYS A 301 -10.14 -16.50 -23.40
C LYS A 301 -9.57 -15.53 -24.44
N ASP A 302 -9.54 -14.24 -24.11
CA ASP A 302 -9.12 -13.18 -25.03
C ASP A 302 -7.60 -13.03 -25.05
N THR A 303 -6.97 -13.06 -23.87
CA THR A 303 -5.54 -12.77 -23.70
C THR A 303 -4.69 -14.02 -23.52
N GLY A 304 -5.28 -15.15 -23.11
CA GLY A 304 -4.55 -16.36 -22.76
C GLY A 304 -3.78 -16.28 -21.44
N LEU A 305 -3.98 -15.22 -20.65
CA LEU A 305 -3.31 -15.02 -19.37
C LEU A 305 -3.97 -15.82 -18.24
N TYR A 306 -3.19 -16.21 -17.23
CA TYR A 306 -3.73 -16.86 -16.02
C TYR A 306 -4.27 -15.80 -15.07
N ILE A 307 -5.56 -15.87 -14.77
CA ILE A 307 -6.25 -14.93 -13.89
C ILE A 307 -6.80 -15.69 -12.70
N LEU A 308 -6.50 -15.23 -11.48
CA LEU A 308 -6.95 -15.86 -10.25
C LEU A 308 -8.40 -15.43 -9.96
N PRO A 309 -9.35 -16.38 -9.88
CA PRO A 309 -10.73 -16.06 -9.52
C PRO A 309 -10.84 -15.65 -8.05
N LEU A 310 -11.75 -14.74 -7.76
CA LEU A 310 -12.07 -14.27 -6.43
C LEU A 310 -13.59 -14.12 -6.30
N SER A 311 -14.19 -14.82 -5.34
CA SER A 311 -15.65 -14.83 -5.14
C SER A 311 -16.11 -13.67 -4.25
N LYS A 312 -15.26 -13.26 -3.31
CA LYS A 312 -15.51 -12.22 -2.31
C LYS A 312 -14.21 -11.47 -1.98
N PRO A 313 -14.29 -10.22 -1.48
CA PRO A 313 -13.10 -9.55 -0.95
C PRO A 313 -12.39 -10.42 0.08
N GLN A 314 -11.06 -10.52 -0.01
CA GLN A 314 -10.24 -11.22 0.97
C GLN A 314 -10.53 -10.64 2.36
N SER A 315 -10.72 -11.51 3.37
CA SER A 315 -11.03 -11.05 4.72
C SER A 315 -9.91 -10.12 5.21
N PRO A 316 -10.16 -9.07 6.00
CA PRO A 316 -9.08 -8.28 6.58
C PRO A 316 -8.23 -9.15 7.50
N THR A 317 -6.92 -8.89 7.59
CA THR A 317 -6.06 -9.59 8.56
C THR A 317 -6.66 -9.42 9.94
N ILE A 318 -7.15 -10.52 10.52
CA ILE A 318 -7.34 -10.60 11.97
C ILE A 318 -5.91 -10.54 12.50
N VAL A 319 -5.42 -9.34 12.77
CA VAL A 319 -4.29 -9.21 13.68
C VAL A 319 -4.84 -9.81 14.95
N GLU A 320 -4.44 -11.04 15.30
CA GLU A 320 -4.59 -11.52 16.67
C GLU A 320 -3.93 -10.43 17.50
N LYS A 321 -4.75 -9.54 18.07
CA LYS A 321 -4.26 -8.51 18.96
C LYS A 321 -3.67 -9.32 20.11
N THR A 322 -2.35 -9.47 20.11
CA THR A 322 -1.64 -10.11 21.22
C THR A 322 -1.84 -9.19 22.41
N TYR A 323 -2.89 -9.45 23.17
CA TYR A 323 -3.13 -8.74 24.42
C TYR A 323 -2.09 -9.24 25.41
N LEU A 324 -1.25 -8.33 25.91
CA LEU A 324 -0.30 -8.60 26.98
C LEU A 324 -1.03 -8.89 28.30
N TYR A 325 -2.26 -8.39 28.45
CA TYR A 325 -3.10 -8.58 29.63
C TYR A 325 -4.46 -9.19 29.28
N THR A 326 -4.89 -10.19 30.07
CA THR A 326 -6.27 -10.67 30.01
C THR A 326 -7.24 -9.60 30.52
N GLU A 327 -8.52 -9.77 30.23
CA GLU A 327 -9.56 -8.86 30.69
C GLU A 327 -9.62 -8.80 32.23
N GLU A 328 -9.47 -9.94 32.87
CA GLU A 328 -9.45 -10.11 34.33
C GLU A 328 -8.21 -9.44 34.96
N GLN A 329 -7.03 -9.60 34.35
CA GLN A 329 -5.79 -8.94 34.80
C GLN A 329 -5.90 -7.42 34.68
N THR A 330 -6.46 -6.94 33.56
CA THR A 330 -6.69 -5.51 33.31
C THR A 330 -7.67 -4.95 34.34
N GLN A 331 -8.78 -5.64 34.59
CA GLN A 331 -9.76 -5.20 35.57
C GLN A 331 -9.17 -5.11 36.98
N SER A 332 -8.41 -6.13 37.40
CA SER A 332 -7.74 -6.14 38.70
C SER A 332 -6.74 -4.98 38.84
N ASP A 333 -5.90 -4.75 37.83
CA ASP A 333 -4.84 -3.74 37.88
C ASP A 333 -5.40 -2.30 37.87
N LEU A 334 -6.43 -2.04 37.07
CA LEU A 334 -7.12 -0.74 37.05
C LEU A 334 -7.95 -0.50 38.32
N THR A 335 -8.51 -1.54 38.94
CA THR A 335 -9.27 -1.41 40.20
C THR A 335 -8.36 -1.07 41.39
N ASN A 336 -7.12 -1.59 41.39
CA ASN A 336 -6.15 -1.34 42.45
C ASN A 336 -5.43 0.02 42.31
N THR A 337 -5.64 0.74 41.22
CA THR A 337 -4.99 2.03 40.94
C THR A 337 -5.92 3.18 41.32
N GLN A 338 -5.55 3.96 42.34
CA GLN A 338 -6.27 5.18 42.73
C GLN A 338 -5.84 6.37 41.86
N ILE A 339 -6.79 7.22 41.48
CA ILE A 339 -6.54 8.43 40.71
C ILE A 339 -7.05 9.64 41.49
N ASP A 340 -6.17 10.61 41.68
CA ASP A 340 -6.54 11.94 42.13
C ASP A 340 -7.02 12.76 40.92
N ILE A 341 -8.33 12.95 40.83
CA ILE A 341 -8.95 13.71 39.74
C ILE A 341 -9.01 15.19 40.16
N PRO A 342 -8.32 16.11 39.46
CA PRO A 342 -8.35 17.53 39.78
C PRO A 342 -9.62 18.21 39.21
N ILE A 343 -10.81 17.83 39.68
CA ILE A 343 -12.09 18.44 39.28
C ILE A 343 -12.82 19.03 40.50
N GLU A 344 -13.20 20.31 40.41
CA GLU A 344 -13.98 21.01 41.45
C GLU A 344 -15.36 20.33 41.63
N GLY A 345 -15.54 19.64 42.77
CA GLY A 345 -16.79 18.95 43.15
C GLY A 345 -16.71 17.42 43.23
N LEU A 346 -15.62 16.80 42.79
CA LEU A 346 -15.35 15.35 42.98
C LEU A 346 -14.20 15.08 43.97
N ALA A 347 -13.58 16.12 44.53
CA ALA A 347 -12.39 16.04 45.38
C ALA A 347 -12.53 15.21 46.68
N ASP A 348 -13.76 14.87 47.09
CA ASP A 348 -14.01 14.19 48.37
C ASP A 348 -14.23 12.67 48.27
N LYS A 349 -14.15 12.07 47.06
CA LYS A 349 -14.34 10.62 46.91
C LYS A 349 -13.18 9.98 46.14
N PRO A 350 -12.35 9.13 46.78
CA PRO A 350 -11.30 8.40 46.07
C PRO A 350 -11.95 7.44 45.05
N MET A 351 -11.67 7.63 43.77
CA MET A 351 -12.08 6.74 42.68
C MET A 351 -10.88 5.95 42.18
N ASN A 352 -11.10 4.66 41.87
CA ASN A 352 -10.10 3.86 41.17
C ASN A 352 -10.23 4.06 39.65
N LEU A 353 -9.15 3.75 38.93
CA LEU A 353 -9.07 3.94 37.48
C LEU A 353 -10.11 3.09 36.73
N TRP A 354 -10.48 1.92 37.25
CA TRP A 354 -11.56 1.10 36.68
C TRP A 354 -12.93 1.78 36.75
N ASP A 355 -13.26 2.42 37.86
CA ASP A 355 -14.50 3.16 38.06
C ASP A 355 -14.54 4.40 37.16
N VAL A 356 -13.41 5.10 37.00
CA VAL A 356 -13.28 6.23 36.07
C VAL A 356 -13.55 5.77 34.63
N MET A 357 -12.95 4.66 34.21
CA MET A 357 -13.18 4.09 32.89
C MET A 357 -14.64 3.69 32.70
N ASN A 358 -15.32 3.13 33.70
CA ASN A 358 -16.72 2.72 33.57
C ASN A 358 -17.74 3.82 33.86
N SER A 359 -17.28 5.01 34.25
CA SER A 359 -18.14 6.18 34.47
C SER A 359 -18.50 6.91 33.17
N ASN A 360 -19.38 7.90 33.28
CA ASN A 360 -19.72 8.82 32.18
C ASN A 360 -18.70 9.96 31.99
N LEU A 361 -17.55 9.90 32.68
CA LEU A 361 -16.51 10.94 32.62
C LEU A 361 -15.77 10.92 31.27
N LEU A 362 -15.65 9.75 30.65
CA LEU A 362 -15.02 9.56 29.33
C LEU A 362 -16.05 9.16 28.26
N PRO A 363 -15.92 9.65 27.01
CA PRO A 363 -16.70 9.15 25.88
C PRO A 363 -16.50 7.65 25.67
N GLU A 364 -17.57 6.93 25.32
CA GLU A 364 -17.55 5.48 25.15
C GLU A 364 -16.50 5.00 24.13
N HIS A 365 -16.32 5.74 23.04
CA HIS A 365 -15.31 5.43 22.02
C HIS A 365 -13.87 5.60 22.54
N GLU A 366 -13.60 6.64 23.33
CA GLU A 366 -12.26 6.88 23.91
C GLU A 366 -11.93 5.87 24.99
N ARG A 367 -12.93 5.50 25.81
CA ARG A 367 -12.84 4.40 26.78
C ARG A 367 -12.43 3.09 26.12
N GLN A 368 -13.15 2.68 25.07
CA GLN A 368 -12.86 1.43 24.36
C GLN A 368 -11.45 1.43 23.77
N LYS A 369 -11.04 2.56 23.16
CA LYS A 369 -9.70 2.72 22.60
C LYS A 369 -8.60 2.62 23.65
N LEU A 370 -8.75 3.30 24.79
CA LEU A 370 -7.76 3.28 25.88
C LEU A 370 -7.61 1.89 26.51
N LEU A 371 -8.72 1.17 26.74
CA LEU A 371 -8.67 -0.21 27.23
C LEU A 371 -7.96 -1.13 26.24
N GLU A 372 -8.20 -0.94 24.94
CA GLU A 372 -7.56 -1.76 23.90
C GLU A 372 -6.05 -1.48 23.80
N GLU A 373 -5.65 -0.22 23.84
CA GLU A 373 -4.24 0.18 23.82
C GLU A 373 -3.50 -0.28 25.08
N TYR A 374 -4.18 -0.26 26.25
CA TYR A 374 -3.62 -0.78 27.49
C TYR A 374 -3.48 -2.30 27.46
N ARG A 375 -4.53 -3.03 27.06
CA ARG A 375 -4.51 -4.50 26.95
C ARG A 375 -3.45 -4.99 25.95
N SER A 376 -3.20 -4.23 24.89
CA SER A 376 -2.14 -4.52 23.90
C SER A 376 -0.75 -4.03 24.32
N GLY A 377 -0.62 -3.41 25.50
CA GLY A 377 0.61 -2.83 26.06
C GLY A 377 1.23 -1.72 25.22
N LYS A 378 0.46 -1.10 24.32
CA LYS A 378 0.88 0.09 23.56
C LYS A 378 1.02 1.32 24.45
N ILE A 379 0.25 1.38 25.53
CA ILE A 379 0.32 2.43 26.55
C ILE A 379 0.54 1.80 27.92
N THR A 380 1.31 2.48 28.77
CA THR A 380 1.47 2.11 30.18
C THR A 380 0.33 2.68 31.01
N LYS A 381 0.14 2.17 32.23
CA LYS A 381 -0.88 2.66 33.16
C LYS A 381 -0.69 4.14 33.50
N GLU A 382 0.55 4.60 33.64
CA GLU A 382 0.87 6.01 33.91
C GLU A 382 0.48 6.89 32.72
N ARG A 383 0.72 6.40 31.50
CA ARG A 383 0.34 7.13 30.28
C ARG A 383 -1.17 7.19 30.11
N MET A 384 -1.88 6.11 30.45
CA MET A 384 -3.33 6.04 30.43
C MET A 384 -3.97 7.08 31.36
N ILE A 385 -3.43 7.25 32.58
CA ILE A 385 -3.91 8.27 33.53
C ILE A 385 -3.74 9.69 32.96
N ILE A 386 -2.60 10.00 32.35
CA ILE A 386 -2.35 11.31 31.74
C ILE A 386 -3.37 11.61 30.63
N ILE A 387 -3.63 10.64 29.75
CA ILE A 387 -4.57 10.83 28.64
C ILE A 387 -6.00 11.03 29.18
N ILE A 388 -6.38 10.31 30.23
CA ILE A 388 -7.69 10.47 30.88
C ILE A 388 -7.83 11.87 31.47
N ILE A 389 -6.83 12.36 32.21
CA ILE A 389 -6.83 13.72 32.77
C ILE A 389 -6.92 14.75 31.64
N GLU A 390 -6.14 14.59 30.56
CA GLU A 390 -6.16 15.49 29.40
C GLU A 390 -7.53 15.54 28.71
N ILE A 391 -8.19 14.39 28.52
CA ILE A 391 -9.55 14.32 27.98
C ILE A 391 -10.54 15.04 28.91
N MET A 392 -10.40 14.84 30.22
CA MET A 392 -11.27 15.46 31.21
C MET A 392 -11.09 16.98 31.26
N GLU A 393 -9.85 17.48 31.22
CA GLU A 393 -9.54 18.91 31.14
C GLU A 393 -10.10 19.54 29.84
N GLN A 394 -9.89 18.90 28.69
CA GLN A 394 -10.44 19.37 27.41
C GLN A 394 -11.98 19.43 27.44
N ARG A 395 -12.62 18.45 28.10
CA ARG A 395 -14.08 18.43 28.24
C ARG A 395 -14.60 19.53 29.17
N GLU A 396 -13.87 19.84 30.25
CA GLU A 396 -14.19 20.97 31.13
C GLU A 396 -14.15 22.30 30.36
N VAL A 397 -13.14 22.51 29.51
CA VAL A 397 -13.02 23.69 28.64
C VAL A 397 -14.21 23.80 27.66
N VAL A 398 -14.65 22.70 27.05
CA VAL A 398 -15.79 22.69 26.11
C VAL A 398 -17.14 22.92 26.81
N ILE A 399 -17.30 22.46 28.04
CA ILE A 399 -18.51 22.71 28.86
C ILE A 399 -18.60 24.19 29.27
N HIS A 400 -17.46 24.84 29.53
CA HIS A 400 -17.42 26.26 29.88
C HIS A 400 -17.81 27.20 28.72
N ASP A 401 -17.63 26.78 27.46
CA ASP A 401 -17.93 27.59 26.26
C ASP A 401 -19.20 27.19 25.47
N SER A 402 -20.04 26.28 25.97
CA SER A 402 -21.26 25.87 25.25
C SER A 402 -22.38 26.95 25.29
N PRO A 403 -22.88 27.42 24.12
CA PRO A 403 -23.94 28.43 24.01
C PRO A 403 -25.33 27.95 24.47
N LEU A 404 -25.46 26.67 24.83
CA LEU A 404 -26.72 26.02 25.24
C LEU A 404 -26.80 25.77 26.76
N SER A 405 -25.95 26.45 27.54
CA SER A 405 -25.92 26.37 29.00
C SER A 405 -26.00 27.77 29.63
N TYR A 406 -26.71 27.90 30.75
CA TYR A 406 -26.89 29.17 31.46
C TYR A 406 -26.41 29.06 32.90
N LYS A 407 -25.64 30.05 33.37
CA LYS A 407 -25.08 30.07 34.73
C LYS A 407 -26.14 30.61 35.71
N THR A 408 -26.65 29.76 36.61
CA THR A 408 -27.43 30.20 37.77
C THR A 408 -26.53 30.44 38.98
N ILE A 409 -27.09 30.94 40.08
CA ILE A 409 -26.36 31.33 41.30
C ILE A 409 -25.54 30.17 41.90
N ARG A 410 -26.02 28.93 41.78
CA ARG A 410 -25.39 27.75 42.39
C ARG A 410 -24.72 26.79 41.41
N ARG A 411 -25.18 26.72 40.15
CA ARG A 411 -24.62 25.85 39.11
C ARG A 411 -25.04 26.27 37.69
N ARG A 412 -24.34 25.79 36.67
CA ARG A 412 -24.83 25.89 35.27
C ARG A 412 -25.96 24.88 35.04
N ILE A 413 -26.97 25.28 34.28
CA ILE A 413 -28.12 24.46 33.89
C ILE A 413 -28.15 24.37 32.36
N THR A 414 -28.40 23.18 31.83
CA THR A 414 -28.50 22.93 30.39
C THR A 414 -29.95 22.97 29.90
N ILE A 415 -30.17 23.22 28.61
CA ILE A 415 -31.52 23.16 28.03
C ILE A 415 -32.13 21.75 28.06
N GLU A 416 -31.30 20.70 28.07
CA GLU A 416 -31.75 19.31 28.20
C GLU A 416 -32.30 19.04 29.60
N GLU A 417 -31.66 19.58 30.65
CA GLU A 417 -32.15 19.47 32.02
C GLU A 417 -33.50 20.17 32.20
N LEU A 418 -33.67 21.36 31.60
CA LEU A 418 -34.95 22.08 31.64
C LEU A 418 -36.06 21.30 30.94
N TYR A 419 -35.76 20.67 29.81
CA TYR A 419 -36.74 19.86 29.08
C TYR A 419 -37.08 18.56 29.82
N ASN A 420 -36.08 17.85 30.34
CA ASN A 420 -36.26 16.61 31.09
C ASN A 420 -37.04 16.84 32.39
N ALA A 421 -36.83 17.99 33.04
CA ALA A 421 -37.60 18.41 34.21
C ALA A 421 -39.01 18.94 33.86
N ARG A 422 -39.39 18.95 32.57
CA ARG A 422 -40.65 19.49 32.05
C ARG A 422 -40.89 20.96 32.41
N ILE A 423 -39.81 21.73 32.59
CA ILE A 423 -39.85 23.17 32.84
C ILE A 423 -40.07 23.93 31.52
N ILE A 424 -39.55 23.40 30.42
CA ILE A 424 -39.81 23.88 29.06
C ILE A 424 -40.47 22.77 28.21
N ASP A 425 -41.27 23.16 27.24
CA ASP A 425 -41.91 22.23 26.30
C ASP A 425 -40.97 21.83 25.14
N LEU A 426 -41.39 20.81 24.39
CA LEU A 426 -40.63 20.27 23.27
C LEU A 426 -40.45 21.30 22.15
N GLU A 427 -41.43 22.18 21.95
CA GLU A 427 -41.36 23.25 20.95
C GLU A 427 -40.26 24.25 21.31
N THR A 428 -40.23 24.73 22.56
CA THR A 428 -39.21 25.65 23.08
C THR A 428 -37.82 25.01 23.05
N TYR A 429 -37.71 23.74 23.42
CA TYR A 429 -36.46 22.98 23.34
C TYR A 429 -35.91 22.91 21.91
N ASN A 430 -36.77 22.61 20.92
CA ASN A 430 -36.37 22.56 19.52
C ASN A 430 -35.97 23.93 18.97
N LEU A 431 -36.65 25.01 19.39
CA LEU A 431 -36.30 26.37 18.99
C LEU A 431 -34.93 26.80 19.54
N LEU A 432 -34.59 26.43 20.78
CA LEU A 432 -33.28 26.66 21.37
C LEU A 432 -32.19 25.87 20.63
N LYS A 433 -32.45 24.59 20.31
CA LYS A 433 -31.52 23.73 19.58
C LYS A 433 -31.26 24.19 18.15
N GLN A 434 -32.24 24.82 17.52
CA GLN A 434 -32.13 25.41 16.18
C GLN A 434 -31.54 26.83 16.19
N GLY A 435 -31.20 27.39 17.36
CA GLY A 435 -30.67 28.76 17.49
C GLY A 435 -31.68 29.86 17.15
N LYS A 436 -32.97 29.54 17.08
CA LYS A 436 -34.05 30.50 16.76
C LYS A 436 -34.52 31.30 17.98
N ARG A 437 -34.04 30.95 19.17
CA ARG A 437 -34.37 31.60 20.44
C ARG A 437 -33.15 31.58 21.35
N ASP A 438 -32.91 32.67 22.10
CA ASP A 438 -31.79 32.74 23.04
C ASP A 438 -32.20 32.07 24.36
N ILE A 439 -31.27 31.32 24.96
CA ILE A 439 -31.45 30.71 26.29
C ILE A 439 -31.70 31.78 27.35
N ARG A 440 -31.14 32.99 27.21
CA ARG A 440 -31.38 34.12 28.12
C ARG A 440 -32.85 34.51 28.19
N ASP A 441 -33.54 34.53 27.06
CA ASP A 441 -34.96 34.90 27.01
C ASP A 441 -35.84 33.87 27.73
N ILE A 442 -35.46 32.59 27.64
CA ILE A 442 -36.15 31.49 28.34
C ILE A 442 -35.92 31.57 29.85
N MET A 443 -34.71 31.91 30.28
CA MET A 443 -34.38 32.07 31.71
C MET A 443 -35.11 33.25 32.35
N GLU A 444 -35.54 34.23 31.55
CA GLU A 444 -36.33 35.37 32.00
C GLU A 444 -37.83 35.09 32.14
N MET A 445 -38.33 33.99 31.56
CA MET A 445 -39.75 33.61 31.65
C MET A 445 -40.16 33.30 33.10
N THR A 446 -41.26 33.88 33.55
CA THR A 446 -41.81 33.66 34.91
C THR A 446 -42.03 32.19 35.21
N SER A 447 -42.50 31.42 34.22
CA SER A 447 -42.72 29.98 34.33
C SER A 447 -41.45 29.17 34.57
N VAL A 448 -40.29 29.66 34.12
CA VAL A 448 -38.98 29.02 34.30
C VAL A 448 -38.33 29.54 35.60
N LYS A 449 -38.38 30.85 35.84
CA LYS A 449 -37.83 31.49 37.05
C LYS A 449 -38.35 30.91 38.34
N GLN A 450 -39.64 30.60 38.43
CA GLN A 450 -40.23 30.01 39.63
C GLN A 450 -39.62 28.65 40.00
N TYR A 451 -39.19 27.85 39.02
CA TYR A 451 -38.54 26.56 39.27
C TYR A 451 -37.04 26.71 39.52
N LEU A 452 -36.40 27.73 38.95
CA LEU A 452 -34.97 27.99 39.13
C LEU A 452 -34.64 28.72 40.43
N TYR A 453 -35.47 29.68 40.82
CA TYR A 453 -35.22 30.60 41.94
C TYR A 453 -36.29 30.50 43.04
N GLY A 454 -37.33 29.69 42.86
CA GLY A 454 -38.48 29.62 43.75
C GLY A 454 -39.50 30.74 43.48
N THR A 455 -40.66 30.66 44.12
CA THR A 455 -41.75 31.65 44.02
C THR A 455 -41.57 32.85 44.98
N GLY A 456 -40.36 33.02 45.53
CA GLY A 456 -40.03 33.99 46.56
C GLY A 456 -40.17 33.44 47.98
N CYS A 457 -39.35 33.96 48.90
CA CYS A 457 -39.46 33.72 50.34
C CYS A 457 -39.95 34.99 51.05
N VAL A 458 -40.30 34.87 52.34
CA VAL A 458 -40.57 36.05 53.18
C VAL A 458 -39.25 36.81 53.33
N ALA A 459 -39.08 37.90 52.58
CA ALA A 459 -37.83 38.66 52.57
C ALA A 459 -37.77 39.73 53.70
N GLY A 460 -38.91 40.06 54.30
CA GLY A 460 -39.02 41.15 55.29
C GLY A 460 -40.45 41.39 55.74
N VAL A 461 -40.63 42.40 56.59
CA VAL A 461 -41.93 42.84 57.09
C VAL A 461 -42.18 44.30 56.75
N THR A 462 -43.45 44.63 56.52
CA THR A 462 -43.93 46.01 56.41
C THR A 462 -44.49 46.47 57.73
N THR A 463 -44.02 47.63 58.19
CA THR A 463 -44.55 48.30 59.39
C THR A 463 -45.75 49.17 59.05
N ASP A 464 -46.54 49.56 60.07
CA ASP A 464 -47.73 50.41 59.90
C ASP A 464 -47.41 51.78 59.28
N SER A 465 -46.15 52.23 59.38
CA SER A 465 -45.63 53.42 58.69
C SER A 465 -45.22 53.16 57.22
N SER A 466 -45.65 52.03 56.63
CA SER A 466 -45.31 51.57 55.27
C SER A 466 -43.81 51.34 54.99
N ALA A 467 -42.96 51.30 56.02
CA ALA A 467 -41.53 51.03 55.84
C ALA A 467 -41.28 49.52 55.71
N LYS A 468 -40.60 49.12 54.63
CA LYS A 468 -40.13 47.75 54.38
C LYS A 468 -38.80 47.53 55.09
N ILE A 469 -38.77 46.62 56.06
CA ILE A 469 -37.57 46.29 56.84
C ILE A 469 -37.27 44.78 56.74
N SER A 470 -35.99 44.41 56.83
CA SER A 470 -35.60 42.99 56.80
C SER A 470 -36.07 42.27 58.07
N ILE A 471 -36.21 40.94 58.02
CA ILE A 471 -36.60 40.12 59.18
C ILE A 471 -35.68 40.38 60.38
N TYR A 472 -34.36 40.47 60.14
CA TYR A 472 -33.38 40.77 61.18
C TYR A 472 -33.57 42.16 61.80
N GLN A 473 -33.87 43.19 61.00
CA GLN A 473 -34.11 44.54 61.50
C GLN A 473 -35.42 44.62 62.30
N ALA A 474 -36.44 43.89 61.88
CA ALA A 474 -37.70 43.79 62.60
C ALA A 474 -37.51 43.14 63.97
N MET A 475 -36.71 42.06 64.06
CA MET A 475 -36.33 41.44 65.33
C MET A 475 -35.56 42.43 66.22
N LYS A 476 -34.53 43.11 65.70
CA LYS A 476 -33.72 44.06 66.47
C LYS A 476 -34.54 45.22 67.05
N ARG A 477 -35.63 45.60 66.37
CA ARG A 477 -36.56 46.65 66.82
C ARG A 477 -37.72 46.13 67.66
N GLY A 478 -37.75 44.82 67.96
CA GLY A 478 -38.78 44.19 68.80
C GLY A 478 -40.10 43.87 68.10
N PHE A 479 -40.18 44.01 66.77
CA PHE A 479 -41.38 43.70 65.99
C PHE A 479 -41.58 42.19 65.73
N LEU A 480 -40.52 41.39 65.85
CA LEU A 480 -40.54 39.93 65.65
C LEU A 480 -39.83 39.23 66.80
N THR A 481 -40.40 38.14 67.31
CA THR A 481 -39.71 37.28 68.29
C THR A 481 -38.66 36.42 67.61
N VAL A 482 -37.61 36.06 68.36
CA VAL A 482 -36.49 35.22 67.86
C VAL A 482 -37.01 33.89 67.31
N LEU A 483 -38.04 33.32 67.94
CA LEU A 483 -38.61 32.04 67.55
C LEU A 483 -39.29 32.10 66.18
N ILE A 484 -40.01 33.19 65.87
CA ILE A 484 -40.64 33.39 64.56
C ILE A 484 -39.56 33.65 63.50
N MET A 485 -38.50 34.38 63.84
CA MET A 485 -37.39 34.65 62.91
C MET A 485 -36.63 33.38 62.49
N MET A 486 -36.43 32.42 63.39
CA MET A 486 -35.78 31.15 63.04
C MET A 486 -36.64 30.24 62.15
N SER A 487 -37.96 30.45 62.15
CA SER A 487 -38.90 29.66 61.35
C SER A 487 -39.19 30.22 59.95
N LEU A 488 -38.84 31.49 59.72
CA LEU A 488 -38.97 32.21 58.45
C LEU A 488 -37.64 32.17 57.69
#